data_AF-A0A956DJI7-F1
#
_entry.id   AF-A0A956DJI7-F1
#
_cell.length_a   1.000
_cell.length_b   1.000
_cell.length_c   1.000
_cell.angle_alpha   90.00
_cell.angle_beta   90.00
_cell.angle_gamma   90.00
#
_symmetry.space_group_name_H-M   'P 1'
#
loop_
_entity.id
_entity.type
_entity.pdbx_description
1 polymer ?
#
loop_
_entity_poly.entity_id
_entity_poly.type
_entity_poly.pdbx_seq_one_letter_code
_entity_poly.pdbx_strand_id
1 'polypeptide(L)'
;MGEVVKLERKVREDFTPAVGMAVALAAFGMMFAGLFFVYAGLRVRSDFWPPPGMPRPPLLLPSANTLVMLVSSGTLVHALRRGRLGDGRGMAQWLGLTVGLGVAFVALQLLLWRQMMAMGVTMASGGAFASVLYVLTVLHALHVAAGVVVLVRLYLRARRTTAARDTTGLRAGAMFWHFVDLVWVAMFLSMFVF
;
A
#
# COMPACT_ATOMS: atom_id res chain seq x y z
N MET A 1 -40.71 -1.87 13.21
CA MET A 1 -39.91 -2.98 13.78
C MET A 1 -38.94 -3.62 12.76
N GLY A 2 -39.40 -4.06 11.58
CA GLY A 2 -38.54 -4.78 10.62
C GLY A 2 -37.40 -3.98 9.97
N GLU A 3 -37.53 -2.65 9.85
CA GLU A 3 -36.48 -1.79 9.28
C GLU A 3 -35.32 -1.55 10.26
N VAL A 4 -35.64 -1.36 11.55
CA VAL A 4 -34.66 -1.20 12.64
C VAL A 4 -33.80 -2.47 12.76
N VAL A 5 -34.42 -3.65 12.73
CA VAL A 5 -33.70 -4.94 12.77
C VAL A 5 -32.82 -5.16 11.54
N LYS A 6 -33.20 -4.63 10.37
CA LYS A 6 -32.34 -4.67 9.15
C LYS A 6 -31.15 -3.72 9.28
N LEU A 7 -31.36 -2.53 9.85
CA LEU A 7 -30.31 -1.56 10.11
C LEU A 7 -29.29 -2.09 11.14
N GLU A 8 -29.75 -2.62 12.27
CA GLU A 8 -28.88 -3.19 13.30
C GLU A 8 -28.04 -4.36 12.78
N ARG A 9 -28.66 -5.24 11.98
CA ARG A 9 -27.95 -6.34 11.33
C ARG A 9 -26.88 -5.85 10.36
N LYS A 10 -27.22 -4.88 9.50
CA LYS A 10 -26.28 -4.28 8.55
C LYS A 10 -25.12 -3.57 9.26
N VAL A 11 -25.40 -2.88 10.37
CA VAL A 11 -24.35 -2.24 11.20
C VAL A 11 -23.42 -3.31 11.80
N ARG A 12 -23.97 -4.42 12.30
CA ARG A 12 -23.18 -5.53 12.87
C ARG A 12 -22.36 -6.27 11.81
N GLU A 13 -22.93 -6.45 10.62
CA GLU A 13 -22.27 -7.05 9.45
C GLU A 13 -21.16 -6.15 8.88
N ASP A 14 -21.31 -4.83 8.93
CA ASP A 14 -20.26 -3.87 8.55
C ASP A 14 -19.16 -3.74 9.62
N PHE A 15 -19.52 -3.88 10.90
CA PHE A 15 -18.61 -3.72 12.03
C PHE A 15 -17.58 -4.86 12.10
N THR A 16 -18.01 -6.10 11.87
CA THR A 16 -17.15 -7.28 12.05
C THR A 16 -15.94 -7.29 11.09
N PRO A 17 -16.11 -7.07 9.77
CA PRO A 17 -14.99 -6.97 8.83
C PRO A 17 -14.11 -5.74 9.08
N ALA A 18 -14.68 -4.62 9.53
CA ALA A 18 -13.93 -3.40 9.82
C ALA A 18 -13.00 -3.58 11.03
N VAL A 19 -13.50 -4.19 12.11
CA VAL A 19 -12.69 -4.51 13.30
C VAL A 19 -11.62 -5.55 12.96
N GLY A 20 -11.99 -6.62 12.23
CA GLY A 20 -11.02 -7.62 11.78
C GLY A 20 -9.90 -7.01 10.94
N MET A 21 -10.25 -6.12 10.01
CA MET A 21 -9.27 -5.37 9.23
C MET A 21 -8.41 -4.47 10.13
N ALA A 22 -9.00 -3.69 11.03
CA ALA A 22 -8.25 -2.81 11.93
C ALA A 22 -7.21 -3.56 12.77
N VAL A 23 -7.58 -4.73 13.33
CA VAL A 23 -6.66 -5.59 14.09
C VAL A 23 -5.52 -6.10 13.20
N ALA A 24 -5.83 -6.55 11.97
CA ALA A 24 -4.82 -7.00 11.03
C ALA A 24 -3.85 -5.87 10.63
N LEU A 25 -4.36 -4.66 10.38
CA LEU A 25 -3.56 -3.48 10.08
C LEU A 25 -2.69 -3.06 11.27
N ALA A 26 -3.19 -3.19 12.51
CA ALA A 26 -2.40 -2.93 13.70
C ALA A 26 -1.22 -3.92 13.80
N ALA A 27 -1.45 -5.21 13.54
CA ALA A 27 -0.40 -6.22 13.55
C ALA A 27 0.67 -5.95 12.47
N PHE A 28 0.27 -5.64 11.24
CA PHE A 28 1.21 -5.23 10.18
C PHE A 28 1.92 -3.93 10.52
N GLY A 29 1.23 -2.97 11.13
CA GLY A 29 1.80 -1.71 11.60
C GLY A 29 2.91 -1.92 12.62
N MET A 30 2.71 -2.80 13.60
CA MET A 30 3.75 -3.16 14.58
C MET A 30 4.97 -3.83 13.92
N MET A 31 4.74 -4.70 12.94
CA MET A 31 5.83 -5.32 12.19
C MET A 31 6.68 -4.27 11.45
N PHE A 32 6.05 -3.35 10.71
CA PHE A 32 6.78 -2.27 10.03
C PHE A 32 7.45 -1.31 11.02
N ALA A 33 6.79 -0.98 12.13
CA ALA A 33 7.36 -0.15 13.18
C ALA A 33 8.66 -0.75 13.76
N GLY A 34 8.70 -2.07 13.97
CA GLY A 34 9.92 -2.76 14.40
C GLY A 34 11.07 -2.62 13.39
N LEU A 35 10.78 -2.75 12.10
CA LEU A 35 11.79 -2.58 11.04
C LEU A 35 12.26 -1.12 10.92
N PHE A 36 11.35 -0.15 11.04
CA PHE A 36 11.71 1.27 11.12
C PHE A 36 12.55 1.58 12.36
N PHE A 37 12.28 0.93 13.49
CA PHE A 37 13.09 1.09 14.70
C PHE A 37 14.53 0.60 14.49
N VAL A 38 14.70 -0.55 13.83
CA VAL A 38 16.04 -1.05 13.43
C VAL A 38 16.73 -0.06 12.48
N TYR A 39 16.02 0.43 11.47
CA TYR A 39 16.53 1.45 10.54
C TYR A 39 16.98 2.72 11.27
N ALA A 40 16.14 3.25 12.15
CA ALA A 40 16.45 4.44 12.95
C ALA A 40 17.67 4.20 13.85
N GLY A 41 17.79 3.03 14.47
CA GLY A 41 18.96 2.65 15.28
C GLY A 41 20.27 2.63 14.49
N LEU A 42 20.24 2.20 13.22
CA LEU A 42 21.41 2.29 12.32
C LEU A 42 21.69 3.75 11.91
N ARG A 43 20.64 4.52 11.63
CA ARG A 43 20.74 5.92 11.18
C ARG A 43 21.36 6.83 12.24
N VAL A 44 20.98 6.68 13.51
CA VAL A 44 21.50 7.52 14.61
C VAL A 44 22.92 7.18 15.05
N ARG A 45 23.41 5.98 14.70
CA ARG A 45 24.78 5.52 15.01
C ARG A 45 25.77 5.79 13.88
N SER A 46 25.31 6.37 12.78
CA SER A 46 26.14 6.62 11.58
C SER A 46 26.26 8.13 11.33
N ASP A 47 27.48 8.65 11.35
CA ASP A 47 27.76 10.07 11.09
C ASP A 47 27.45 10.47 9.64
N PHE A 48 27.60 9.52 8.71
CA PHE A 48 27.31 9.69 7.29
C PHE A 48 26.25 8.70 6.82
N TRP A 49 25.25 9.18 6.07
CA TRP A 49 24.16 8.37 5.55
C TRP A 49 23.86 8.67 4.08
N PRO A 50 23.83 7.69 3.17
CA PRO A 50 24.23 6.29 3.33
C PRO A 50 25.68 6.11 3.82
N PRO A 51 26.04 4.93 4.36
CA PRO A 51 27.41 4.64 4.77
C PRO A 51 28.42 4.87 3.63
N PRO A 52 29.70 5.20 3.95
CA PRO A 52 30.74 5.37 2.96
C PRO A 52 30.83 4.19 1.99
N GLY A 53 30.89 4.46 0.69
CA GLY A 53 30.90 3.44 -0.37
C GLY A 53 29.52 3.02 -0.88
N MET A 54 28.42 3.54 -0.32
CA MET A 54 27.07 3.28 -0.83
C MET A 54 26.51 4.51 -1.57
N PRO A 55 26.25 4.42 -2.90
CA PRO A 55 25.69 5.52 -3.65
C PRO A 55 24.24 5.80 -3.23
N ARG A 56 23.87 7.09 -3.19
CA ARG A 56 22.48 7.49 -3.01
C ARG A 56 21.70 7.22 -4.29
N PRO A 57 20.60 6.43 -4.25
CA PRO A 57 19.78 6.22 -5.42
C PRO A 57 19.13 7.53 -5.89
N PRO A 58 19.04 7.79 -7.21
CA PRO A 58 18.39 8.98 -7.73
C PRO A 58 16.93 9.07 -7.29
N LEU A 59 16.50 10.27 -6.90
CA LEU A 59 15.15 10.51 -6.36
C LEU A 59 14.02 10.37 -7.39
N LEU A 60 14.34 10.32 -8.69
CA LEU A 60 13.33 10.32 -9.76
C LEU A 60 12.40 9.11 -9.68
N LEU A 61 12.94 7.88 -9.62
CA LEU A 61 12.11 6.67 -9.57
C LEU A 61 11.32 6.55 -8.26
N PRO A 62 11.91 6.75 -7.06
CA PRO A 62 11.15 6.74 -5.81
C PRO A 62 10.03 7.79 -5.79
N SER A 63 10.30 9.00 -6.31
CA SER A 63 9.29 10.07 -6.37
C SER A 63 8.16 9.75 -7.34
N ALA A 64 8.49 9.18 -8.51
CA ALA A 64 7.48 8.71 -9.47
C ALA A 64 6.61 7.61 -8.85
N ASN A 65 7.20 6.67 -8.10
CA ASN A 65 6.47 5.63 -7.37
C ASN A 65 5.50 6.22 -6.35
N THR A 66 5.97 7.16 -5.53
CA THR A 66 5.14 7.86 -4.55
C THR A 66 3.98 8.60 -5.23
N LEU A 67 4.21 9.26 -6.37
CA LEU A 67 3.16 9.94 -7.11
C LEU A 67 2.10 8.95 -7.63
N VAL A 68 2.53 7.86 -8.29
CA VAL A 68 1.62 6.81 -8.80
C VAL A 68 0.75 6.26 -7.68
N MET A 69 1.34 6.01 -6.52
CA MET A 69 0.64 5.48 -5.36
C MET A 69 -0.36 6.48 -4.77
N LEU A 70 0.01 7.75 -4.59
CA LEU A 70 -0.90 8.80 -4.11
C LEU A 70 -2.09 8.99 -5.06
N VAL A 71 -1.84 8.99 -6.37
CA VAL A 71 -2.89 9.05 -7.39
C VAL A 71 -3.80 7.82 -7.28
N SER A 72 -3.24 6.62 -7.11
CA SER A 72 -4.02 5.38 -6.92
C SER A 72 -4.95 5.43 -5.71
N SER A 73 -4.47 6.02 -4.61
CA SER A 73 -5.26 6.29 -3.42
C SER A 73 -6.47 7.18 -3.73
N GLY A 74 -6.24 8.26 -4.48
CA GLY A 74 -7.29 9.17 -4.94
C GLY A 74 -8.33 8.49 -5.83
N THR A 75 -7.90 7.63 -6.76
CA THR A 75 -8.81 6.90 -7.65
C THR A 75 -9.65 5.88 -6.89
N LEU A 76 -9.11 5.27 -5.83
CA LEU A 76 -9.86 4.34 -4.97
C LEU A 76 -10.96 5.03 -4.16
N VAL A 77 -10.69 6.24 -3.66
CA VAL A 77 -11.72 7.08 -3.00
C VAL A 77 -12.85 7.41 -3.96
N HIS A 78 -12.54 7.71 -5.22
CA HIS A 78 -13.56 7.93 -6.24
C HIS A 78 -14.39 6.68 -6.52
N ALA A 79 -13.76 5.50 -6.57
CA ALA A 79 -14.48 4.24 -6.72
C ALA A 79 -15.45 3.98 -5.56
N LEU A 80 -15.01 4.21 -4.32
CA LEU A 80 -15.85 4.13 -3.11
C LEU A 80 -17.04 5.08 -3.20
N ARG A 81 -16.82 6.33 -3.64
CA ARG A 81 -17.90 7.32 -3.80
C ARG A 81 -18.94 6.86 -4.82
N ARG A 82 -18.49 6.36 -5.98
CA ARG A 82 -19.39 5.81 -7.02
C ARG A 82 -20.18 4.61 -6.51
N GLY A 83 -19.54 3.72 -5.77
CA GLY A 83 -20.20 2.59 -5.10
C GLY A 83 -21.30 3.03 -4.15
N ARG A 84 -21.06 4.04 -3.31
CA ARG A 84 -22.09 4.59 -2.39
C ARG A 84 -23.28 5.21 -3.13
N LEU A 85 -23.07 5.76 -4.32
CA LEU A 85 -24.11 6.37 -5.15
C LEU A 85 -24.90 5.36 -5.98
N GLY A 86 -24.62 4.06 -5.88
CA GLY A 86 -25.30 3.06 -6.71
C GLY A 86 -24.69 2.88 -8.10
N ASP A 87 -23.65 3.64 -8.46
CA ASP A 87 -23.03 3.64 -9.79
C ASP A 87 -21.97 2.53 -9.91
N GLY A 88 -22.43 1.30 -10.19
CA GLY A 88 -21.57 0.14 -10.34
C GLY A 88 -20.59 0.23 -11.51
N ARG A 89 -20.99 0.88 -12.62
CA ARG A 89 -20.12 1.08 -13.79
C ARG A 89 -18.99 2.05 -13.48
N GLY A 90 -19.30 3.21 -12.89
CA GLY A 90 -18.31 4.17 -12.45
C GLY A 90 -17.39 3.57 -11.39
N MET A 91 -17.92 2.83 -10.43
CA MET A 91 -17.12 2.12 -9.42
C MET A 91 -16.10 1.17 -10.06
N ALA A 92 -16.52 0.36 -11.05
CA ALA A 92 -15.63 -0.55 -11.75
C ALA A 92 -14.54 0.16 -12.56
N GLN A 93 -14.86 1.28 -13.22
CA GLN A 93 -13.89 2.08 -13.97
C GLN A 93 -12.78 2.64 -13.07
N TRP A 94 -13.16 3.29 -11.97
CA TRP A 94 -12.17 3.84 -11.02
C TRP A 94 -11.37 2.75 -10.31
N LEU A 95 -11.99 1.62 -9.96
CA LEU A 95 -11.26 0.45 -9.44
C LEU A 95 -10.26 -0.11 -10.45
N GLY A 96 -10.63 -0.20 -11.73
CA GLY A 96 -9.72 -0.62 -12.79
C GLY A 96 -8.51 0.29 -12.92
N LEU A 97 -8.70 1.60 -12.76
CA LEU A 97 -7.60 2.57 -12.73
C LEU A 97 -6.70 2.38 -11.51
N THR A 98 -7.25 2.19 -10.31
CA THR A 98 -6.47 1.88 -9.09
C THR A 98 -5.65 0.60 -9.28
N VAL A 99 -6.23 -0.45 -9.87
CA VAL A 99 -5.49 -1.70 -10.18
C VAL A 99 -4.33 -1.43 -11.12
N GLY A 100 -4.57 -0.70 -12.22
CA GLY A 100 -3.52 -0.34 -13.18
C GLY A 100 -2.37 0.44 -12.54
N LEU A 101 -2.68 1.41 -11.68
CA LEU A 101 -1.68 2.19 -10.94
C LEU A 101 -0.93 1.33 -9.91
N GLY A 102 -1.61 0.40 -9.24
CA GLY A 102 -0.97 -0.57 -8.34
C GLY A 102 0.02 -1.50 -9.06
N VAL A 103 -0.33 -1.97 -10.26
CA VAL A 103 0.60 -2.76 -11.10
C VAL A 103 1.78 -1.89 -11.57
N ALA A 104 1.53 -0.64 -11.97
CA ALA A 104 2.57 0.29 -12.35
C ALA A 104 3.56 0.54 -11.19
N PHE A 105 3.06 0.69 -9.95
CA PHE A 105 3.90 0.79 -8.76
C PHE A 105 4.82 -0.42 -8.59
N VAL A 106 4.29 -1.64 -8.72
CA VAL A 106 5.13 -2.86 -8.62
C VAL A 106 6.18 -2.90 -9.71
N ALA A 107 5.84 -2.52 -10.96
CA ALA A 107 6.80 -2.46 -12.06
C ALA A 107 7.92 -1.43 -11.81
N LEU A 108 7.57 -0.23 -11.37
CA LEU A 108 8.52 0.82 -11.00
C LEU A 108 9.40 0.40 -9.81
N GLN A 109 8.83 -0.34 -8.84
CA GLN A 109 9.59 -0.88 -7.72
C GLN A 109 10.65 -1.90 -8.18
N LEU A 110 10.33 -2.75 -9.16
CA LEU A 110 11.30 -3.66 -9.77
C LEU A 110 12.41 -2.88 -10.50
N LEU A 111 12.07 -1.80 -11.21
CA LEU A 111 13.07 -0.93 -11.84
C LEU A 111 13.98 -0.25 -10.82
N LEU A 112 13.42 0.20 -9.70
CA LEU A 112 14.18 0.79 -8.60
C LEU A 112 15.18 -0.23 -8.02
N TRP A 113 14.76 -1.46 -7.73
CA TRP A 113 15.68 -2.51 -7.28
C TRP A 113 16.76 -2.82 -8.32
N ARG A 114 16.41 -2.90 -9.60
CA ARG A 114 17.41 -3.10 -10.68
C ARG A 114 18.44 -1.97 -10.70
N GLN A 115 18.00 -0.72 -10.56
CA GLN A 115 18.90 0.42 -10.49
C GLN A 115 19.81 0.35 -9.26
N MET A 116 19.26 0.02 -8.08
CA MET A 116 20.04 -0.12 -6.85
C MET A 116 21.09 -1.22 -6.94
N MET A 117 20.73 -2.38 -7.49
CA MET A 117 21.68 -3.48 -7.73
C MET A 117 22.77 -3.08 -8.72
N ALA A 118 22.44 -2.36 -9.80
CA ALA A 118 23.40 -1.87 -10.78
C ALA A 118 24.40 -0.85 -10.19
N MET A 119 23.98 -0.13 -9.14
CA MET A 119 24.84 0.79 -8.39
C MET A 119 25.65 0.08 -7.28
N GLY A 120 25.59 -1.25 -7.18
CA GLY A 120 26.33 -2.02 -6.18
C GLY A 120 25.68 -2.07 -4.79
N VAL A 121 24.47 -1.50 -4.63
CA VAL A 121 23.67 -1.62 -3.41
C VAL A 121 22.93 -2.95 -3.45
N THR A 122 23.61 -4.03 -3.06
CA THR A 122 23.03 -5.37 -2.96
C THR A 122 22.93 -5.81 -1.50
N MET A 123 22.06 -6.79 -1.20
CA MET A 123 21.95 -7.33 0.15
C MET A 123 23.27 -7.98 0.63
N ALA A 124 24.08 -8.54 -0.29
CA ALA A 124 25.35 -9.19 0.03
C ALA A 124 26.51 -8.18 0.23
N SER A 125 26.54 -7.09 -0.54
CA SER A 125 27.62 -6.10 -0.51
C SER A 125 27.36 -4.93 0.43
N GLY A 126 26.10 -4.64 0.76
CA GLY A 126 25.69 -3.41 1.42
C GLY A 126 25.48 -3.51 2.94
N GLY A 127 25.92 -4.61 3.57
CA GLY A 127 25.89 -4.78 5.03
C GLY A 127 24.51 -4.55 5.67
N ALA A 128 24.50 -4.01 6.89
CA ALA A 128 23.27 -3.76 7.64
C ALA A 128 22.34 -2.74 6.97
N PHE A 129 22.90 -1.73 6.30
CA PHE A 129 22.13 -0.70 5.57
C PHE A 129 21.28 -1.32 4.47
N ALA A 130 21.92 -2.02 3.52
CA ALA A 130 21.20 -2.59 2.39
C ALA A 130 20.26 -3.71 2.85
N SER A 131 20.63 -4.47 3.88
CA SER A 131 19.77 -5.52 4.43
C SER A 131 18.44 -4.96 4.94
N VAL A 132 18.46 -3.94 5.80
CA VAL A 132 17.24 -3.32 6.33
C VAL A 132 16.43 -2.65 5.21
N LEU A 133 17.10 -1.98 4.27
CA LEU A 133 16.45 -1.36 3.12
C LEU A 133 15.69 -2.37 2.25
N TYR A 134 16.35 -3.48 1.90
CA TYR A 134 15.72 -4.52 1.09
C TYR A 134 14.62 -5.26 1.85
N VAL A 135 14.80 -5.57 3.14
CA VAL A 135 13.75 -6.22 3.93
C VAL A 135 12.50 -5.34 4.02
N LEU A 136 12.65 -4.04 4.32
CA LEU A 136 11.54 -3.08 4.33
C LEU A 136 10.84 -3.01 2.97
N THR A 137 11.59 -2.81 1.88
CA THR A 137 11.02 -2.63 0.54
C THR A 137 10.40 -3.90 -0.03
N VAL A 138 10.99 -5.07 0.20
CA VAL A 138 10.45 -6.36 -0.25
C VAL A 138 9.18 -6.70 0.52
N LEU A 139 9.19 -6.58 1.86
CA LEU A 139 7.98 -6.83 2.64
C LEU A 139 6.86 -5.88 2.23
N HIS A 140 7.15 -4.60 2.05
CA HIS A 140 6.18 -3.64 1.55
C HIS A 140 5.66 -4.02 0.16
N ALA A 141 6.53 -4.35 -0.79
CA ALA A 141 6.14 -4.76 -2.14
C ALA A 141 5.25 -6.01 -2.14
N LEU A 142 5.51 -6.97 -1.24
CA LEU A 142 4.63 -8.14 -1.06
C LEU A 142 3.24 -7.75 -0.57
N HIS A 143 3.13 -6.80 0.35
CA HIS A 143 1.84 -6.28 0.81
C HIS A 143 1.10 -5.53 -0.30
N VAL A 144 1.81 -4.72 -1.10
CA VAL A 144 1.23 -4.06 -2.28
C VAL A 144 0.71 -5.10 -3.27
N ALA A 145 1.51 -6.12 -3.60
CA ALA A 145 1.09 -7.18 -4.51
C ALA A 145 -0.15 -7.93 -4.00
N ALA A 146 -0.21 -8.25 -2.70
CA ALA A 146 -1.41 -8.83 -2.08
C ALA A 146 -2.61 -7.87 -2.17
N GLY A 147 -2.40 -6.57 -1.95
CA GLY A 147 -3.41 -5.53 -2.14
C GLY A 147 -3.93 -5.48 -3.57
N VAL A 148 -3.05 -5.57 -4.57
CA VAL A 148 -3.43 -5.58 -5.99
C VAL A 148 -4.32 -6.79 -6.30
N VAL A 149 -3.97 -7.97 -5.77
CA VAL A 149 -4.82 -9.17 -5.91
C VAL A 149 -6.22 -8.96 -5.32
N VAL A 150 -6.31 -8.33 -4.14
CA VAL A 150 -7.60 -7.98 -3.52
C VAL A 150 -8.37 -6.98 -4.37
N LEU A 151 -7.71 -5.93 -4.87
CA LEU A 151 -8.34 -4.93 -5.75
C LEU A 151 -8.83 -5.54 -7.06
N VAL A 152 -8.07 -6.47 -7.66
CA VAL A 152 -8.50 -7.22 -8.86
C VAL A 152 -9.76 -8.02 -8.56
N ARG A 153 -9.85 -8.71 -7.42
CA ARG A 153 -11.07 -9.43 -7.02
C ARG A 153 -12.26 -8.47 -6.84
N LEU A 154 -12.05 -7.32 -6.22
CA LEU A 154 -13.07 -6.29 -6.05
C LEU A 154 -13.52 -5.70 -7.40
N TYR A 155 -12.58 -5.46 -8.32
CA TYR A 155 -12.86 -5.01 -9.68
C TYR A 155 -13.70 -6.05 -10.46
N LEU A 156 -13.33 -7.33 -10.43
CA LEU A 156 -14.07 -8.40 -11.09
C LEU A 156 -15.49 -8.54 -10.52
N ARG A 157 -15.64 -8.39 -9.19
CA ARG A 157 -16.96 -8.34 -8.54
C ARG A 157 -17.77 -7.14 -9.01
N ALA A 158 -17.16 -5.95 -9.02
CA ALA A 158 -17.80 -4.71 -9.46
C ALA A 158 -18.33 -4.77 -10.90
N ARG A 159 -17.64 -5.50 -11.79
CA ARG A 159 -18.09 -5.72 -13.17
C ARG A 159 -19.29 -6.64 -13.31
N ARG A 160 -19.47 -7.59 -12.38
CA ARG A 160 -20.53 -8.61 -12.45
C ARG A 160 -21.83 -8.16 -11.79
N THR A 161 -21.76 -7.25 -10.83
CA THR A 161 -22.93 -6.80 -10.07
C THR A 161 -23.31 -5.37 -10.42
N THR A 162 -24.48 -5.17 -11.01
CA THR A 162 -25.07 -3.83 -11.24
C THR A 162 -25.46 -3.13 -9.93
N ALA A 163 -25.61 -3.88 -8.84
CA ALA A 163 -26.08 -3.37 -7.55
C ALA A 163 -24.92 -3.03 -6.60
N ALA A 164 -24.56 -1.74 -6.55
CA ALA A 164 -23.60 -1.21 -5.57
C ALA A 164 -24.22 -1.04 -4.16
N ARG A 165 -24.82 -2.12 -3.62
CA ARG A 165 -25.48 -2.09 -2.31
C ARG A 165 -24.60 -2.58 -1.16
N ASP A 166 -23.67 -3.49 -1.44
CA ASP A 166 -22.69 -3.99 -0.47
C ASP A 166 -21.30 -3.42 -0.79
N THR A 167 -20.93 -2.38 -0.05
CA THR A 167 -19.61 -1.73 -0.15
C THR A 167 -18.64 -2.22 0.93
N THR A 168 -19.01 -3.22 1.72
CA THR A 168 -18.28 -3.60 2.95
C THR A 168 -16.91 -4.15 2.61
N GLY A 169 -16.83 -5.06 1.63
CA GLY A 169 -15.55 -5.55 1.11
C GLY A 169 -14.70 -4.46 0.45
N LEU A 170 -15.33 -3.49 -0.22
CA LEU A 170 -14.62 -2.36 -0.84
C LEU A 170 -14.02 -1.42 0.21
N ARG A 171 -14.74 -1.16 1.32
CA ARG A 171 -14.24 -0.37 2.45
C ARG A 171 -13.06 -1.05 3.13
N ALA A 172 -13.15 -2.35 3.41
CA ALA A 172 -12.05 -3.11 4.00
C ALA A 172 -10.82 -3.13 3.07
N GLY A 173 -11.01 -3.35 1.76
CA GLY A 173 -9.95 -3.26 0.77
C GLY A 173 -9.29 -1.88 0.70
N ALA A 174 -10.09 -0.81 0.83
CA ALA A 174 -9.57 0.55 0.87
C ALA A 174 -8.79 0.86 2.15
N MET A 175 -9.25 0.38 3.32
CA MET A 175 -8.48 0.50 4.57
C MET A 175 -7.09 -0.15 4.43
N PHE A 176 -7.03 -1.34 3.84
CA PHE A 176 -5.77 -2.02 3.57
C PHE A 176 -4.88 -1.25 2.58
N TRP A 177 -5.46 -0.78 1.47
CA TRP A 177 -4.71 -0.03 0.46
C TRP A 177 -4.13 1.27 1.01
N HIS A 178 -4.93 2.06 1.73
CA HIS A 178 -4.47 3.30 2.37
C HIS A 178 -3.42 3.06 3.47
N PHE A 179 -3.49 1.94 4.18
CA PHE A 179 -2.44 1.57 5.14
C PHE A 179 -1.12 1.29 4.44
N VAL A 180 -1.14 0.51 3.35
CA VAL A 180 0.04 0.25 2.55
C VAL A 180 0.60 1.57 2.00
N ASP A 181 -0.25 2.47 1.50
CA ASP A 181 0.17 3.79 1.03
C ASP A 181 0.88 4.59 2.13
N LEU A 182 0.35 4.59 3.36
CA LEU A 182 0.94 5.30 4.49
C LEU A 182 2.33 4.75 4.85
N VAL A 183 2.50 3.42 4.84
CA VAL A 183 3.80 2.79 5.08
C VAL A 183 4.81 3.21 4.02
N TRP A 184 4.43 3.23 2.74
CA TRP A 184 5.33 3.68 1.68
C TRP A 184 5.74 5.14 1.84
N VAL A 185 4.82 6.05 2.17
CA VAL A 185 5.17 7.46 2.41
C VAL A 185 6.20 7.58 3.54
N ALA A 186 6.02 6.83 4.64
CA ALA A 186 7.01 6.80 5.72
C ALA A 186 8.37 6.27 5.25
N MET A 187 8.40 5.25 4.40
CA MET A 187 9.63 4.73 3.79
C MET A 187 10.28 5.74 2.85
N PHE A 188 9.49 6.37 1.97
CA PHE A 188 9.97 7.37 1.02
C PHE A 188 10.67 8.52 1.74
N LEU A 189 10.01 9.08 2.75
CA LEU A 189 10.57 10.18 3.55
C LEU A 189 11.84 9.74 4.29
N SER A 190 11.80 8.63 5.02
CA SER A 190 12.91 8.23 5.88
C SER A 190 14.12 7.64 5.16
N MET A 191 13.95 7.08 3.96
CA MET A 191 15.00 6.33 3.26
C MET A 191 15.56 7.05 2.04
N PHE A 192 14.78 7.93 1.43
CA PHE A 192 15.19 8.65 0.22
C PHE A 192 15.35 10.15 0.48
N VAL A 193 14.57 10.75 1.38
CA VAL A 193 14.59 12.20 1.62
C VAL A 193 15.52 12.59 2.78
N PHE A 194 15.47 11.88 3.92
CA PHE A 194 16.23 12.18 5.15
C PHE A 194 17.34 11.15 5.46
#